data_AF-A0AAU7XGN6-F1
#
_entry.id   AF-A0AAU7XGN6-F1
#
_cell.length_a   1.000
_cell.length_b   1.000
_cell.length_c   1.000
_cell.angle_alpha   90.00
_cell.angle_beta   90.00
_cell.angle_gamma   90.00
#
_symmetry.space_group_name_H-M   'P 1'
#
loop_
_entity.id
_entity.type
_entity.pdbx_description
1 polymer ?
#
loop_
_entity_poly.entity_id
_entity_poly.type
_entity_poly.pdbx_seq_one_letter_code
_entity_poly.pdbx_strand_id
1 'polypeptide(L)'
;MVIGAAGALMLIGLPQGAVSWLGIAGFAEESFAWRGLKPGLAARGLLEPGRFVVSSRWIDAGRIAEALGGVPVAVFDPDPRGFAFLTDQTALVGRDALIVTRPHATAKTLAAAAPLFASIEPQDRVPIVVLGAPLFELDVALARGLKAPYPSPYP
;
A
#
# COMPACT_ATOMS: atom_id res chain seq x y z
N MET A 1 -42.04 -25.63 -9.96
CA MET A 1 -42.01 -24.28 -9.36
C MET A 1 -41.72 -24.45 -7.88
N VAL A 2 -40.46 -24.31 -7.45
CA VAL A 2 -40.07 -24.32 -6.03
C VAL A 2 -39.14 -23.13 -5.81
N ILE A 3 -39.49 -22.38 -4.79
CA ILE A 3 -39.02 -21.04 -4.41
C ILE A 3 -37.58 -21.12 -3.88
N GLY A 4 -36.79 -20.10 -4.20
CA GLY A 4 -35.38 -20.00 -3.85
C GLY A 4 -35.07 -19.88 -2.35
N ALA A 5 -33.84 -20.23 -2.03
CA ALA A 5 -33.16 -19.83 -0.81
C ALA A 5 -31.77 -19.30 -1.22
N ALA A 6 -31.68 -17.98 -1.37
CA ALA A 6 -30.40 -17.29 -1.41
C ALA A 6 -29.79 -17.38 0.00
N GLY A 7 -28.94 -18.37 0.21
CA GLY A 7 -28.16 -18.51 1.44
C GLY A 7 -27.13 -17.40 1.51
N ALA A 8 -27.34 -16.44 2.41
CA ALA A 8 -26.34 -15.48 2.82
C ALA A 8 -25.12 -16.23 3.38
N LEU A 9 -23.98 -16.16 2.68
CA LEU A 9 -22.72 -16.69 3.16
C LEU A 9 -22.20 -15.76 4.26
N MET A 10 -22.63 -16.00 5.50
CA MET A 10 -21.99 -15.44 6.69
C MET A 10 -20.57 -16.01 6.78
N LEU A 11 -19.58 -15.23 6.35
CA LEU A 11 -18.15 -15.53 6.49
C LEU A 11 -17.68 -15.30 7.94
N ILE A 12 -18.23 -16.07 8.88
CA ILE A 12 -17.76 -16.11 10.27
C ILE A 12 -16.94 -17.39 10.43
N GLY A 13 -15.63 -17.23 10.61
CA GLY A 13 -14.79 -18.25 11.24
C GLY A 13 -14.15 -19.31 10.35
N LEU A 14 -13.86 -19.02 9.08
CA LEU A 14 -13.00 -19.93 8.32
C LEU A 14 -11.58 -19.94 8.93
N PRO A 15 -11.03 -21.11 9.28
CA PRO A 15 -9.65 -21.21 9.75
C PRO A 15 -8.71 -20.68 8.67
N GLN A 16 -7.58 -20.07 9.06
CA GLN A 16 -6.65 -19.41 8.11
C GLN A 16 -6.23 -20.30 6.92
N GLY A 17 -6.22 -21.64 7.11
CA GLY A 17 -5.93 -22.61 6.05
C GLY A 17 -7.04 -22.82 5.00
N ALA A 18 -8.27 -22.37 5.24
CA ALA A 18 -9.37 -22.52 4.27
C ALA A 18 -9.30 -21.49 3.13
N VAL A 19 -8.73 -20.30 3.39
CA VAL A 19 -8.51 -19.26 2.37
C VAL A 19 -7.36 -19.63 1.43
N SER A 20 -6.34 -20.32 1.94
CA SER A 20 -5.21 -20.81 1.13
C SER A 20 -5.57 -22.02 0.26
N TRP A 21 -6.41 -22.95 0.76
CA TRP A 21 -6.86 -24.14 0.01
C TRP A 21 -7.72 -23.80 -1.22
N LEU A 22 -8.51 -22.72 -1.16
CA LEU A 22 -9.35 -22.28 -2.28
C LEU A 22 -8.58 -21.49 -3.36
N GLY A 23 -7.28 -21.22 -3.18
CA GLY A 23 -6.50 -20.42 -4.12
C GLY A 23 -6.93 -18.94 -4.22
N ILE A 24 -7.81 -18.48 -3.34
CA ILE A 24 -8.39 -17.12 -3.36
C ILE A 24 -7.61 -16.10 -2.50
N ALA A 25 -6.53 -16.51 -1.81
CA ALA A 25 -5.78 -15.63 -0.92
C ALA A 25 -5.26 -14.37 -1.65
N GLY A 26 -4.63 -14.54 -2.83
CA GLY A 26 -4.19 -13.39 -3.64
C GLY A 26 -5.34 -12.51 -4.10
N PHE A 27 -6.48 -13.10 -4.48
CA PHE A 27 -7.68 -12.35 -4.83
C PHE A 27 -8.24 -11.57 -3.63
N ALA A 28 -8.29 -12.16 -2.45
CA ALA A 28 -8.75 -11.52 -1.22
C ALA A 28 -7.84 -10.35 -0.85
N GLU A 29 -6.52 -10.54 -0.92
CA GLU A 29 -5.51 -9.50 -0.68
C GLU A 29 -5.65 -8.28 -1.60
N GLU A 30 -6.05 -8.50 -2.86
CA GLU A 30 -6.29 -7.45 -3.84
C GLU A 30 -7.70 -6.85 -3.76
N SER A 31 -8.70 -7.63 -3.30
CA SER A 31 -10.13 -7.26 -3.34
C SER A 31 -10.62 -6.57 -2.07
N PHE A 32 -10.00 -6.85 -0.91
CA PHE A 32 -10.40 -6.21 0.33
C PHE A 32 -9.81 -4.82 0.48
N ALA A 33 -10.62 -3.89 1.01
CA ALA A 33 -10.14 -2.57 1.40
C ALA A 33 -9.03 -2.69 2.45
N TRP A 34 -7.97 -1.89 2.32
CA TRP A 34 -6.82 -1.89 3.24
C TRP A 34 -7.16 -1.13 4.54
N ARG A 35 -8.23 -1.58 5.20
CA ARG A 35 -8.66 -1.11 6.51
C ARG A 35 -7.56 -1.41 7.54
N GLY A 36 -7.30 -0.45 8.41
CA GLY A 36 -6.21 -0.52 9.38
C GLY A 36 -4.97 0.28 8.97
N LEU A 37 -4.73 0.53 7.68
CA LEU A 37 -3.55 1.27 7.23
C LEU A 37 -3.48 2.69 7.80
N LYS A 38 -4.51 3.51 7.54
CA LYS A 38 -4.58 4.90 8.03
C LYS A 38 -4.47 5.00 9.56
N PRO A 39 -5.30 4.31 10.36
CA PRO A 39 -5.16 4.38 11.83
C PRO A 39 -3.84 3.79 12.32
N GLY A 40 -3.31 2.74 11.67
CA GLY A 40 -2.01 2.16 12.02
C GLY A 40 -0.85 3.12 11.82
N LEU A 41 -0.82 3.84 10.70
CA LEU A 41 0.19 4.87 10.45
C LEU A 41 -0.01 6.10 11.35
N ALA A 42 -1.25 6.53 11.58
CA ALA A 42 -1.55 7.65 12.47
C ALA A 42 -1.11 7.39 13.91
N ALA A 43 -1.38 6.19 14.45
CA ALA A 43 -0.98 5.80 15.81
C ALA A 43 0.54 5.81 16.02
N ARG A 44 1.31 5.67 14.94
CA ARG A 44 2.79 5.73 14.93
C ARG A 44 3.33 7.14 14.66
N GLY A 45 2.47 8.14 14.49
CA GLY A 45 2.88 9.49 14.11
C GLY A 45 3.43 9.60 12.69
N LEU A 46 3.10 8.65 11.80
CA LEU A 46 3.70 8.57 10.46
C LEU A 46 2.94 9.38 9.39
N LEU A 47 1.72 9.86 9.67
CA LEU A 47 0.91 10.65 8.73
C LEU A 47 1.04 12.16 8.99
N GLU A 48 2.20 12.73 8.71
CA GLU A 48 2.43 14.16 8.84
C GLU A 48 1.96 14.96 7.61
N PRO A 49 1.49 16.21 7.79
CA PRO A 49 1.18 17.11 6.69
C PRO A 49 2.38 17.29 5.75
N GLY A 50 2.12 17.31 4.45
CA GLY A 50 3.18 17.44 3.45
C GLY A 50 3.94 16.16 3.15
N ARG A 51 3.76 15.07 3.91
CA ARG A 51 4.32 13.76 3.58
C ARG A 51 3.54 13.12 2.43
N PHE A 52 4.23 12.42 1.52
CA PHE A 52 3.59 11.59 0.49
C PHE A 52 3.87 10.11 0.74
N VAL A 53 3.25 9.23 -0.05
CA VAL A 53 3.47 7.79 0.05
C VAL A 53 4.03 7.25 -1.26
N VAL A 54 5.02 6.37 -1.15
CA VAL A 54 5.59 5.60 -2.24
C VAL A 54 5.08 4.16 -2.13
N SER A 55 4.61 3.61 -3.25
CA SER A 55 4.26 2.20 -3.38
C SER A 55 5.11 1.50 -4.44
N SER A 56 5.19 0.18 -4.37
CA SER A 56 5.94 -0.67 -5.28
C SER A 56 5.19 -1.05 -6.56
N ARG A 57 3.86 -0.88 -6.60
CA ARG A 57 3.01 -1.26 -7.74
C ARG A 57 1.79 -0.36 -7.81
N TRP A 58 1.26 -0.12 -9.01
CA TRP A 58 0.08 0.72 -9.20
C TRP A 58 -1.20 0.16 -8.54
N ILE A 59 -1.34 -1.18 -8.46
CA ILE A 59 -2.49 -1.82 -7.79
C ILE A 59 -2.48 -1.53 -6.29
N ASP A 60 -1.33 -1.71 -5.65
CA ASP A 60 -1.15 -1.43 -4.22
C ASP A 60 -1.30 0.07 -3.94
N ALA A 61 -0.78 0.92 -4.83
CA ALA A 61 -0.97 2.37 -4.74
C ALA A 61 -2.46 2.79 -4.76
N GLY A 62 -3.29 2.11 -5.58
CA GLY A 62 -4.74 2.31 -5.58
C GLY A 62 -5.37 2.06 -4.21
N ARG A 63 -5.00 0.94 -3.57
CA ARG A 63 -5.49 0.58 -2.23
C ARG A 63 -4.98 1.52 -1.14
N ILE A 64 -3.73 1.97 -1.24
CA ILE A 64 -3.14 2.97 -0.34
C ILE A 64 -3.88 4.30 -0.48
N ALA A 65 -4.09 4.79 -1.70
CA ALA A 65 -4.78 6.05 -1.95
C ALA A 65 -6.22 6.03 -1.42
N GLU A 66 -6.95 4.93 -1.66
CA GLU A 66 -8.28 4.67 -1.12
C GLU A 66 -8.28 4.73 0.42
N ALA A 67 -7.33 4.05 1.07
CA ALA A 67 -7.27 3.95 2.52
C ALA A 67 -6.85 5.27 3.20
N LEU A 68 -5.96 6.05 2.59
CA LEU A 68 -5.40 7.26 3.20
C LEU A 68 -6.26 8.50 2.96
N GLY A 69 -6.87 8.63 1.78
CA GLY A 69 -7.74 9.75 1.41
C GLY A 69 -7.03 11.10 1.42
N GLY A 70 -6.69 11.61 0.24
CA GLY A 70 -6.11 12.95 0.05
C GLY A 70 -4.60 13.05 0.28
N VAL A 71 -3.93 11.96 0.69
CA VAL A 71 -2.47 11.89 0.74
C VAL A 71 -1.94 11.56 -0.66
N PRO A 72 -0.99 12.33 -1.21
CA PRO A 72 -0.39 12.02 -2.51
C PRO A 72 0.30 10.65 -2.49
N VAL A 73 0.09 9.86 -3.53
CA VAL A 73 0.72 8.55 -3.71
C VAL A 73 1.50 8.53 -5.02
N ALA A 74 2.74 8.06 -4.95
CA ALA A 74 3.65 7.84 -6.06
C ALA A 74 3.97 6.34 -6.19
N VAL A 75 4.28 5.89 -7.40
CA VAL A 75 4.67 4.50 -7.68
C VAL A 75 6.14 4.50 -8.11
N PHE A 76 6.99 3.84 -7.33
CA PHE A 76 8.41 3.66 -7.64
C PHE A 76 8.61 2.30 -8.31
N ASP A 77 8.09 2.20 -9.52
CA ASP A 77 8.21 1.04 -10.39
C ASP A 77 8.20 1.51 -11.85
N PRO A 78 8.83 0.77 -12.78
CA PRO A 78 8.79 1.10 -14.21
C PRO A 78 7.38 1.15 -14.81
N ASP A 79 6.38 0.61 -14.12
CA ASP A 79 4.98 0.63 -14.53
C ASP A 79 4.07 1.41 -13.54
N PRO A 80 4.13 2.76 -13.55
CA PRO A 80 3.33 3.63 -12.69
C PRO A 80 1.95 3.95 -13.28
N ARG A 81 1.32 2.96 -13.95
CA ARG A 81 0.03 3.09 -14.65
C ARG A 81 -0.98 3.94 -13.87
N GLY A 82 -1.46 5.01 -14.49
CA GLY A 82 -2.37 6.00 -13.90
C GLY A 82 -1.69 6.98 -12.93
N PHE A 83 -0.87 6.48 -12.00
CA PHE A 83 -0.22 7.29 -10.96
C PHE A 83 0.82 8.28 -11.47
N ALA A 84 1.45 8.02 -12.62
CA ALA A 84 2.36 8.98 -13.26
C ALA A 84 1.70 10.33 -13.59
N PHE A 85 0.36 10.35 -13.72
CA PHE A 85 -0.39 11.55 -14.08
C PHE A 85 -1.18 12.16 -12.90
N LEU A 86 -1.32 11.42 -11.79
CA LEU A 86 -2.05 11.86 -10.60
C LEU A 86 -1.20 12.73 -9.66
N THR A 87 0.12 12.51 -9.66
CA THR A 87 1.05 13.20 -8.79
C THR A 87 2.24 13.72 -9.61
N ASP A 88 2.41 15.04 -9.64
CA ASP A 88 3.61 15.67 -10.20
C ASP A 88 4.84 15.29 -9.37
N GLN A 89 5.72 14.46 -9.92
CA GLN A 89 6.92 13.96 -9.25
C GLN A 89 7.90 15.08 -8.92
N THR A 90 7.95 16.15 -9.73
CA THR A 90 8.85 17.27 -9.48
C THR A 90 8.38 18.08 -8.28
N ALA A 91 7.06 18.20 -8.08
CA ALA A 91 6.47 18.79 -6.88
C ALA A 91 6.67 17.95 -5.59
N LEU A 92 7.18 16.72 -5.70
CA LEU A 92 7.55 15.89 -4.56
C LEU A 92 8.97 16.13 -4.05
N VAL A 93 9.83 16.77 -4.85
CA VAL A 93 11.23 17.00 -4.48
C VAL A 93 11.33 17.83 -3.21
N GLY A 94 12.24 17.45 -2.32
CA GLY A 94 12.44 18.03 -0.99
C GLY A 94 11.50 17.53 0.09
N ARG A 95 10.46 16.76 -0.26
CA ARG A 95 9.48 16.23 0.71
C ARG A 95 9.91 14.88 1.27
N ASP A 96 9.39 14.57 2.45
CA ASP A 96 9.50 13.26 3.07
C ASP A 96 8.41 12.32 2.54
N ALA A 97 8.69 11.02 2.60
CA ALA A 97 7.79 9.98 2.15
C ALA A 97 7.68 8.82 3.16
N LEU A 98 6.54 8.14 3.14
CA LEU A 98 6.46 6.77 3.61
C LEU A 98 6.58 5.83 2.41
N ILE A 99 7.51 4.89 2.46
CA ILE A 99 7.54 3.76 1.53
C ILE A 99 6.68 2.67 2.15
N VAL A 100 5.59 2.30 1.47
CA VAL A 100 4.63 1.29 1.92
C VAL A 100 4.54 0.19 0.88
N THR A 101 4.98 -1.01 1.24
CA THR A 101 5.12 -2.15 0.31
C THR A 101 4.63 -3.45 0.91
N ARG A 102 4.31 -4.40 0.04
CA ARG A 102 4.19 -5.81 0.42
C ARG A 102 5.58 -6.36 0.78
N PRO A 103 5.70 -7.32 1.72
CA PRO A 103 7.01 -7.83 2.15
C PRO A 103 7.91 -8.35 1.01
N HIS A 104 7.32 -8.99 0.00
CA HIS A 104 8.06 -9.52 -1.14
C HIS A 104 8.62 -8.43 -2.08
N ALA A 105 8.08 -7.21 -2.03
CA ALA A 105 8.49 -6.11 -2.90
C ALA A 105 9.46 -5.13 -2.21
N THR A 106 9.54 -5.16 -0.88
CA THR A 106 10.27 -4.19 -0.07
C THR A 106 11.72 -4.02 -0.48
N ALA A 107 12.49 -5.10 -0.61
CA ALA A 107 13.91 -5.01 -0.96
C ALA A 107 14.15 -4.32 -2.32
N LYS A 108 13.35 -4.67 -3.34
CA LYS A 108 13.42 -4.05 -4.68
C LYS A 108 13.10 -2.56 -4.61
N THR A 109 12.02 -2.19 -3.93
CA THR A 109 11.59 -0.79 -3.84
C THR A 109 12.54 0.06 -3.01
N LEU A 110 13.07 -0.47 -1.90
CA LEU A 110 14.08 0.22 -1.12
C LEU A 110 15.37 0.43 -1.92
N ALA A 111 15.81 -0.56 -2.70
CA ALA A 111 16.98 -0.41 -3.57
C ALA A 111 16.77 0.68 -4.64
N ALA A 112 15.57 0.76 -5.23
CA ALA A 112 15.23 1.80 -6.20
C ALA A 112 15.10 3.20 -5.55
N ALA A 113 14.62 3.28 -4.31
CA ALA A 113 14.42 4.53 -3.59
C ALA A 113 15.70 5.07 -2.93
N ALA A 114 16.61 4.18 -2.49
CA ALA A 114 17.84 4.55 -1.78
C ALA A 114 18.67 5.68 -2.45
N PRO A 115 18.92 5.68 -3.77
CA PRO A 115 19.67 6.76 -4.39
C PRO A 115 18.89 8.08 -4.43
N LEU A 116 17.56 8.05 -4.30
CA LEU A 116 16.68 9.22 -4.44
C LEU A 116 16.39 9.94 -3.13
N PHE A 117 16.60 9.32 -1.97
CA PHE A 117 16.36 9.94 -0.66
C PHE A 117 17.66 10.25 0.11
N ALA A 118 17.60 11.19 1.06
CA ALA A 118 18.71 11.50 1.95
C ALA A 118 18.92 10.39 2.98
N SER A 119 17.85 9.84 3.54
CA SER A 119 17.87 8.67 4.41
C SER A 119 16.59 7.84 4.25
N ILE A 120 16.67 6.55 4.59
CA ILE A 120 15.53 5.65 4.66
C ILE A 120 15.66 4.80 5.93
N GLU A 121 14.64 4.86 6.79
CA GLU A 121 14.59 4.22 8.11
C GLU A 121 13.40 3.25 8.17
N PRO A 122 13.62 1.93 8.28
CA PRO A 122 12.55 0.97 8.49
C PRO A 122 11.71 1.32 9.73
N GLN A 123 10.40 1.10 9.63
CA GLN A 123 9.43 1.32 10.69
C GLN A 123 8.73 0.00 11.03
N ASP A 124 7.98 0.00 12.13
CA ASP A 124 7.12 -1.14 12.46
C ASP A 124 6.08 -1.39 11.36
N ARG A 125 5.92 -2.66 11.03
CA ARG A 125 4.91 -3.13 10.08
C ARG A 125 3.51 -2.72 10.49
N VAL A 126 2.64 -2.57 9.50
CA VAL A 126 1.23 -2.22 9.70
C VAL A 126 0.34 -3.38 9.26
N PRO A 127 -0.51 -3.93 10.15
CA PRO A 127 -1.48 -4.95 9.80
C PRO A 127 -2.58 -4.37 8.91
N ILE A 128 -2.93 -5.09 7.86
CA ILE A 128 -4.20 -4.93 7.16
C ILE A 128 -5.22 -5.88 7.79
N VAL A 129 -6.32 -5.32 8.29
CA VAL A 129 -7.33 -6.05 9.06
C VAL A 129 -8.61 -6.21 8.25
N VAL A 130 -9.06 -7.45 8.11
CA VAL A 130 -10.32 -7.81 7.45
C VAL A 130 -11.18 -8.60 8.43
N LEU A 131 -12.42 -8.14 8.65
CA LEU A 131 -13.38 -8.75 9.59
C LEU A 131 -12.80 -8.95 11.02
N GLY A 132 -11.93 -8.04 11.47
CA GLY A 132 -11.32 -8.09 12.80
C GLY A 132 -10.10 -9.01 12.92
N ALA A 133 -9.68 -9.68 11.85
CA ALA A 133 -8.48 -10.51 11.81
C ALA A 133 -7.39 -9.89 10.89
N PRO A 134 -6.10 -9.96 11.26
CA PRO A 134 -5.01 -9.62 10.35
C PRO A 134 -5.04 -10.53 9.12
N LEU A 135 -5.04 -9.93 7.92
CA LEU A 135 -4.94 -10.64 6.65
C LEU A 135 -3.49 -10.74 6.19
N PHE A 136 -2.77 -9.61 6.21
CA PHE A 136 -1.33 -9.53 5.94
C PHE A 136 -0.75 -8.25 6.54
N GLU A 137 0.58 -8.18 6.57
CA GLU A 137 1.33 -7.00 7.04
C GLU A 137 1.93 -6.23 5.85
N LEU A 138 1.97 -4.90 5.97
CA LEU A 138 2.73 -4.03 5.09
C LEU A 138 4.04 -3.64 5.73
N ASP A 139 5.12 -3.69 4.95
CA ASP A 139 6.38 -3.07 5.33
C ASP A 139 6.26 -1.56 5.16
N VAL A 140 6.84 -0.83 6.12
CA VAL A 140 6.84 0.62 6.15
C VAL A 140 8.27 1.11 6.38
N ALA A 141 8.69 2.11 5.62
CA ALA A 141 9.93 2.84 5.87
C ALA A 141 9.69 4.35 5.76
N LEU A 142 10.30 5.12 6.65
CA LEU A 142 10.33 6.58 6.57
C LEU A 142 11.51 6.99 5.70
N ALA A 143 11.23 7.64 4.58
CA ALA A 143 12.24 8.16 3.67
C ALA A 143 12.26 9.69 3.76
N ARG A 144 13.44 10.28 3.99
CA ARG A 144 13.57 11.73 4.21
C ARG A 144 14.23 12.43 3.03
N GLY A 145 13.71 13.59 2.68
CA GLY A 145 14.24 14.51 1.67
C GLY A 145 14.43 13.85 0.30
N LEU A 146 13.37 13.77 -0.50
CA LEU A 146 13.47 13.34 -1.90
C LEU A 146 14.40 14.28 -2.67
N LYS A 147 15.54 13.77 -3.16
CA LYS A 147 16.60 14.54 -3.84
C LYS A 147 16.31 14.76 -5.32
N ALA A 148 15.59 13.83 -5.95
CA ALA A 148 15.26 13.85 -7.36
C ALA A 148 13.91 13.14 -7.61
N PRO A 149 13.14 13.55 -8.63
CA PRO A 149 11.90 12.87 -8.98
C PRO A 149 12.20 11.41 -9.41
N TYR A 150 11.24 10.51 -9.20
CA TYR A 150 11.35 9.17 -9.77
C TYR A 150 11.26 9.25 -11.30
N PRO A 151 12.12 8.55 -12.06
CA PRO A 151 12.07 8.60 -13.51
C PRO A 151 10.70 8.18 -14.06
N SER A 152 10.10 9.04 -14.88
CA SER A 152 8.87 8.71 -15.60
C SER A 152 9.21 7.89 -16.85
N PRO A 153 8.51 6.77 -17.11
CA PRO A 153 8.63 6.03 -18.36
C PRO A 153 7.86 6.69 -19.52
N TYR A 154 7.12 7.78 -19.25
CA TYR A 154 6.34 8.53 -20.24
C TYR A 154 7.06 9.84 -20.63
N PRO A 155 6.86 10.32 -21.89
CA PRO A 155 7.46 11.56 -22.38
C PRO A 155 7.02 12.82 -21.65
#